data_AF-A0A4R9IK87-F1
#
_entry.id   AF-A0A4R9IK87-F1
#
_cell.length_a   1.000
_cell.length_b   1.000
_cell.length_c   1.000
_cell.angle_alpha   90.00
_cell.angle_beta   90.00
_cell.angle_gamma   90.00
#
_symmetry.space_group_name_H-M   'P 1'
#
loop_
_entity.id
_entity.type
_entity.pdbx_description
1 polymer ?
#
loop_
_entity_poly.entity_id
_entity_poly.type
_entity_poly.pdbx_seq_one_letter_code
_entity_poly.pdbx_strand_id
1 'polypeptide(L)'
;MTQKWIQLFTTFLLLSFSVSCAEKKEDNNTLLAGLLLFAANQVKVNTAADLVNESAADYNQNNWGLITPQTLARFVNNWQTNKPSHITGNLIILQTDAADRVAGGAASPYITENPSQGVYVYLLDDYKTVDLPSGGFRFNQTRDTGLFSNSVRYQANGQFVDDWLKTFGINLSKDLVVFTVGTGNGITAGAYPAKAVGAGAVQDVTRAVYWLRYWGADIKNLAILNGNLNKKATGAGIPLSASRSGINLERNAGFSVKQLRVDNTVLTLGLEDIYEIAKTGGTANLPGLTAKQQIIDARPATQYNGTADGLNVARNALLTNPGNQAYITTSFQSSGAPSASAGNQTFVPFEGNIKSSKTFPWADLLKDNADGYEFLDKAAIKTLFDTTRAVYSPGTTIVSQCRTNFEAQVNGFASLNILGYPTVYYDGSLVEWTALVAGHGTNSINQVPADFKWRTDTSNVSTFLWYNEPTHVVRPVVNLTATTTKKFIQEDKAYKY
;
A
#
# COMPACT_ATOMS: atom_id res chain seq x y z
N MET A 1 31.46 6.02 -2.88
CA MET A 1 32.81 6.18 -2.27
C MET A 1 32.80 6.98 -0.96
N THR A 2 31.70 7.65 -0.62
CA THR A 2 31.48 8.45 0.61
C THR A 2 31.05 7.65 1.84
N GLN A 3 30.66 6.38 1.70
CA GLN A 3 30.16 5.57 2.83
C GLN A 3 31.26 4.87 3.65
N LYS A 4 32.45 4.64 3.07
CA LYS A 4 33.64 4.21 3.83
C LYS A 4 34.14 5.27 4.80
N TRP A 5 33.79 6.54 4.58
CA TRP A 5 34.17 7.64 5.47
C TRP A 5 33.31 7.70 6.74
N ILE A 6 32.04 7.28 6.67
CA ILE A 6 31.14 7.33 7.84
C ILE A 6 31.48 6.23 8.85
N GLN A 7 31.89 5.04 8.40
CA GLN A 7 32.36 3.95 9.29
C GLN A 7 33.75 4.23 9.89
N LEU A 8 34.63 4.92 9.17
CA LEU A 8 35.92 5.36 9.73
C LEU A 8 35.73 6.46 10.78
N PHE A 9 34.81 7.40 10.60
CA PHE A 9 34.51 8.44 11.58
C PHE A 9 33.90 7.89 12.89
N THR A 10 33.07 6.84 12.81
CA THR A 10 32.51 6.19 14.01
C THR A 10 33.56 5.44 14.82
N THR A 11 34.59 4.90 14.16
CA THR A 11 35.69 4.19 14.84
C THR A 11 36.73 5.17 15.39
N PHE A 12 36.95 6.32 14.74
CA PHE A 12 37.91 7.32 15.19
C PHE A 12 37.41 8.13 16.40
N LEU A 13 36.09 8.39 16.51
CA LEU A 13 35.52 9.10 17.66
C LEU A 13 35.55 8.26 18.96
N LEU A 14 35.55 6.92 18.84
CA LEU A 14 35.65 6.00 19.99
C LEU A 14 37.08 5.85 20.51
N LEU A 15 38.10 6.19 19.72
CA LEU A 15 39.52 6.16 20.13
C LEU A 15 40.10 7.53 20.53
N SER A 16 39.44 8.63 20.19
CA SER A 16 39.93 9.98 20.52
C SER A 16 39.63 10.44 21.95
N PHE A 17 38.94 9.65 22.77
CA PHE A 17 38.64 9.97 24.17
C PHE A 17 39.54 9.26 25.20
N SER A 18 40.50 8.43 24.77
CA SER A 18 41.30 7.61 25.70
C SER A 18 42.73 8.08 25.96
N VAL A 19 43.17 9.27 25.50
CA VAL A 19 44.51 9.78 25.86
C VAL A 19 44.52 11.31 26.01
N SER A 20 44.15 11.80 27.20
CA SER A 20 44.81 12.96 27.81
C SER A 20 44.56 12.95 29.32
N CYS A 21 45.59 12.55 30.07
CA CYS A 21 45.62 12.51 31.52
C CYS A 21 45.33 13.89 32.13
N ALA A 22 44.25 13.98 32.91
CA ALA A 22 44.14 14.89 34.04
C ALA A 22 43.26 14.20 35.09
N GLU A 23 43.79 14.00 36.29
CA GLU A 23 43.09 13.39 37.42
C GLU A 23 41.79 14.15 37.73
N LYS A 24 40.66 13.59 37.29
CA LYS A 24 39.34 13.88 37.83
C LYS A 24 38.59 12.56 37.93
N LYS A 25 37.96 12.32 39.09
CA LYS A 25 37.00 11.23 39.31
C LYS A 25 36.06 11.16 38.10
N GLU A 26 36.22 10.14 37.27
CA GLU A 26 35.33 9.88 36.14
C GLU A 26 34.01 9.35 36.69
N ASP A 27 32.98 10.19 36.64
CA ASP A 27 31.60 9.77 36.84
C ASP A 27 31.18 8.93 35.63
N ASN A 28 31.32 7.61 35.74
CA ASN A 28 30.83 6.59 34.79
C ASN A 28 29.35 6.82 34.37
N ASN A 29 28.59 7.55 35.18
CA ASN A 29 27.21 7.93 34.92
C ASN A 29 27.05 8.93 33.75
N THR A 30 28.05 9.77 33.46
CA THR A 30 27.95 10.78 32.38
C THR A 30 28.20 10.17 31.00
N LEU A 31 29.15 9.24 30.89
CA LEU A 31 29.40 8.46 29.69
C LEU A 31 28.24 7.50 29.41
N LEU A 32 27.71 6.85 30.46
CA LEU A 32 26.53 5.99 30.36
C LEU A 32 25.28 6.81 30.00
N ALA A 33 25.07 7.99 30.60
CA ALA A 33 23.99 8.90 30.22
C ALA A 33 24.15 9.41 28.78
N GLY A 34 25.37 9.71 28.33
CA GLY A 34 25.68 10.07 26.95
C GLY A 34 25.35 8.93 25.98
N LEU A 35 25.81 7.70 26.25
CA LEU A 35 25.49 6.51 25.46
C LEU A 35 24.00 6.18 25.47
N LEU A 36 23.32 6.35 26.60
CA LEU A 36 21.87 6.19 26.72
C LEU A 36 21.11 7.29 25.96
N LEU A 37 21.59 8.53 25.94
CA LEU A 37 21.03 9.64 25.15
C LEU A 37 21.27 9.44 23.64
N PHE A 38 22.43 8.90 23.25
CA PHE A 38 22.73 8.53 21.86
C PHE A 38 21.87 7.33 21.43
N ALA A 39 21.75 6.29 22.26
CA ALA A 39 20.90 5.13 22.00
C ALA A 39 19.40 5.48 21.99
N ALA A 40 18.95 6.35 22.90
CA ALA A 40 17.56 6.83 22.95
C ALA A 40 17.19 7.71 21.73
N ASN A 41 18.17 8.27 21.04
CA ASN A 41 17.95 9.04 19.82
C ASN A 41 18.11 8.23 18.52
N GLN A 42 18.47 6.94 18.60
CA GLN A 42 18.57 6.11 17.39
C GLN A 42 17.18 5.80 16.82
N VAL A 43 17.02 6.09 15.53
CA VAL A 43 15.87 5.66 14.75
C VAL A 43 16.08 4.20 14.37
N LYS A 44 15.19 3.29 14.79
CA LYS A 44 15.23 1.90 14.34
C LYS A 44 14.88 1.84 12.86
N VAL A 45 15.83 1.45 12.01
CA VAL A 45 15.58 1.17 10.59
C VAL A 45 15.16 -0.28 10.44
N ASN A 46 13.89 -0.51 10.11
CA ASN A 46 13.35 -1.85 9.97
C ASN A 46 13.67 -2.43 8.58
N THR A 47 13.93 -3.73 8.54
CA THR A 47 13.94 -4.54 7.32
C THR A 47 12.53 -5.03 6.99
N ALA A 48 12.33 -5.56 5.79
CA ALA A 48 11.06 -6.20 5.42
C ALA A 48 10.69 -7.37 6.36
N ALA A 49 11.70 -8.06 6.90
CA ALA A 49 11.51 -9.15 7.86
C ALA A 49 11.11 -8.66 9.26
N ASP A 50 11.59 -7.50 9.69
CA ASP A 50 11.19 -6.89 10.98
C ASP A 50 9.72 -6.45 10.99
N LEU A 51 9.12 -6.28 9.80
CA LEU A 51 7.79 -5.74 9.61
C LEU A 51 6.72 -6.82 9.41
N VAL A 52 7.07 -8.11 9.52
CA VAL A 52 6.09 -9.17 9.35
C VAL A 52 5.12 -9.23 10.54
N ASN A 53 3.87 -9.59 10.24
CA ASN A 53 2.88 -9.98 11.23
C ASN A 53 2.22 -11.26 10.75
N GLU A 54 2.14 -12.26 11.61
CA GLU A 54 1.46 -13.50 11.28
C GLU A 54 0.11 -13.55 12.00
N SER A 55 -0.96 -13.67 11.23
CA SER A 55 -2.30 -13.86 11.79
C SER A 55 -2.42 -15.24 12.42
N ALA A 56 -3.32 -15.40 13.39
CA ALA A 56 -3.69 -16.73 13.89
C ALA A 56 -4.30 -17.60 12.77
N ALA A 57 -4.28 -18.93 12.95
CA ALA A 57 -4.91 -19.87 12.02
C ALA A 57 -6.43 -19.65 11.96
N ASP A 58 -7.05 -19.39 13.11
CA ASP A 58 -8.42 -18.91 13.23
C ASP A 58 -8.41 -17.40 13.47
N TYR A 59 -8.94 -16.63 12.52
CA TYR A 59 -8.95 -15.17 12.59
C TYR A 59 -9.77 -14.62 13.77
N ASN A 60 -10.65 -15.41 14.41
CA ASN A 60 -11.35 -14.97 15.63
C ASN A 60 -10.40 -14.72 16.81
N GLN A 61 -9.18 -15.24 16.76
CA GLN A 61 -8.14 -15.01 17.76
C GLN A 61 -7.34 -13.74 17.52
N ASN A 62 -7.50 -13.09 16.37
CA ASN A 62 -6.81 -11.85 16.05
C ASN A 62 -7.45 -10.67 16.79
N ASN A 63 -6.61 -9.79 17.33
CA ASN A 63 -7.01 -8.52 17.96
C ASN A 63 -6.54 -7.26 17.18
N TRP A 64 -5.76 -7.47 16.12
CA TRP A 64 -5.22 -6.47 15.19
C TRP A 64 -4.95 -7.15 13.84
N GLY A 65 -4.46 -6.42 12.84
CA GLY A 65 -4.26 -6.96 11.50
C GLY A 65 -5.60 -7.33 10.85
N LEU A 66 -5.83 -8.60 10.52
CA LEU A 66 -7.13 -9.05 10.01
C LEU A 66 -8.04 -9.50 11.15
N ILE A 67 -9.07 -8.74 11.49
CA ILE A 67 -10.02 -9.09 12.56
C ILE A 67 -11.37 -9.55 11.99
N THR A 68 -12.09 -10.39 12.72
CA THR A 68 -13.42 -10.85 12.31
C THR A 68 -14.53 -9.87 12.74
N PRO A 69 -15.72 -9.96 12.13
CA PRO A 69 -16.91 -9.25 12.60
C PRO A 69 -17.23 -9.48 14.09
N GLN A 70 -16.99 -10.69 14.61
CA GLN A 70 -17.18 -11.03 16.01
C GLN A 70 -16.20 -10.28 16.92
N THR A 71 -14.93 -10.17 16.51
CA THR A 71 -13.94 -9.37 17.23
C THR A 71 -14.33 -7.89 17.25
N LEU A 72 -14.76 -7.33 16.12
CA LEU A 72 -15.18 -5.93 16.08
C LEU A 72 -16.44 -5.69 16.93
N ALA A 73 -17.43 -6.59 16.87
CA ALA A 73 -18.63 -6.53 17.72
C ALA A 73 -18.26 -6.51 19.22
N ARG A 74 -17.30 -7.33 19.64
CA ARG A 74 -16.78 -7.33 21.00
C ARG A 74 -16.17 -5.97 21.38
N PHE A 75 -15.38 -5.37 20.49
CA PHE A 75 -14.75 -4.07 20.74
C PHE A 75 -15.77 -2.93 20.86
N VAL A 76 -16.75 -2.85 19.96
CA VAL A 76 -17.71 -1.73 19.94
C VAL A 76 -18.75 -1.80 21.06
N ASN A 77 -19.11 -3.00 21.51
CA ASN A 77 -20.11 -3.17 22.58
C ASN A 77 -19.54 -2.83 23.97
N ASN A 78 -18.23 -3.00 24.19
CA ASN A 78 -17.57 -2.63 25.45
C ASN A 78 -16.06 -2.47 25.27
N TRP A 79 -15.64 -1.29 24.78
CA TRP A 79 -14.22 -1.03 24.53
C TRP A 79 -13.38 -1.07 25.80
N GLN A 80 -13.89 -0.54 26.91
CA GLN A 80 -13.15 -0.46 28.16
C GLN A 80 -12.72 -1.83 28.69
N THR A 81 -13.56 -2.86 28.51
CA THR A 81 -13.25 -4.23 28.95
C THR A 81 -12.51 -5.04 27.87
N ASN A 82 -12.81 -4.81 26.59
CA ASN A 82 -12.34 -5.66 25.50
C ASN A 82 -11.15 -5.12 24.72
N LYS A 83 -10.63 -3.94 25.08
CA LYS A 83 -9.45 -3.34 24.50
C LYS A 83 -8.23 -4.26 24.62
N PRO A 84 -7.46 -4.48 23.54
CA PRO A 84 -6.21 -5.23 23.62
C PRO A 84 -5.24 -4.56 24.61
N SER A 85 -4.54 -5.34 25.44
CA SER A 85 -3.77 -4.81 26.58
C SER A 85 -2.63 -3.86 26.22
N HIS A 86 -2.13 -3.90 24.98
CA HIS A 86 -1.10 -2.98 24.48
C HIS A 86 -1.68 -1.64 23.96
N ILE A 87 -3.00 -1.55 23.81
CA ILE A 87 -3.70 -0.34 23.38
C ILE A 87 -4.10 0.43 24.64
N THR A 88 -3.76 1.71 24.70
CA THR A 88 -4.07 2.57 25.86
C THR A 88 -5.11 3.63 25.54
N GLY A 89 -5.33 3.91 24.26
CA GLY A 89 -6.22 4.95 23.76
C GLY A 89 -7.59 4.46 23.32
N ASN A 90 -8.08 5.06 22.25
CA ASN A 90 -9.42 4.93 21.70
C ASN A 90 -9.50 3.82 20.65
N LEU A 91 -10.72 3.40 20.37
CA LEU A 91 -11.07 2.64 19.17
C LEU A 91 -11.55 3.63 18.12
N ILE A 92 -10.81 3.75 17.02
CA ILE A 92 -11.15 4.63 15.90
C ILE A 92 -11.54 3.75 14.71
N ILE A 93 -12.79 3.86 14.27
CA ILE A 93 -13.32 3.06 13.17
C ILE A 93 -13.53 3.97 11.96
N LEU A 94 -12.93 3.59 10.83
CA LEU A 94 -13.02 4.31 9.57
C LEU A 94 -13.70 3.41 8.55
N GLN A 95 -14.90 3.80 8.15
CA GLN A 95 -15.67 3.14 7.12
C GLN A 95 -15.33 3.74 5.75
N THR A 96 -15.13 2.89 4.73
CA THR A 96 -15.02 3.35 3.35
C THR A 96 -16.30 4.05 2.89
N ASP A 97 -17.44 3.53 3.32
CA ASP A 97 -18.76 3.99 2.98
C ASP A 97 -19.83 3.51 3.97
N ALA A 98 -21.08 3.85 3.69
CA ALA A 98 -22.23 3.36 4.43
C ALA A 98 -22.28 1.83 4.39
N ALA A 99 -22.58 1.21 5.53
CA ALA A 99 -22.79 -0.22 5.69
C ALA A 99 -23.94 -0.75 4.81
N ASP A 100 -24.84 0.12 4.34
CA ASP A 100 -25.95 -0.29 3.51
C ASP A 100 -26.37 0.77 2.47
N ARG A 101 -25.69 0.77 1.31
CA ARG A 101 -26.03 1.62 0.15
C ARG A 101 -26.98 0.94 -0.83
N VAL A 102 -27.38 -0.32 -0.60
CA VAL A 102 -28.24 -1.06 -1.53
C VAL A 102 -29.71 -0.75 -1.24
N ALA A 103 -30.52 -0.59 -2.29
CA ALA A 103 -31.95 -0.34 -2.17
C ALA A 103 -32.64 -1.39 -1.25
N GLY A 104 -33.33 -0.92 -0.21
CA GLY A 104 -33.93 -1.77 0.83
C GLY A 104 -33.09 -1.96 2.09
N GLY A 105 -31.95 -1.28 2.18
CA GLY A 105 -31.01 -1.37 3.29
C GLY A 105 -31.42 -0.73 4.61
N ALA A 106 -30.74 -1.10 5.70
CA ALA A 106 -30.93 -0.58 7.05
C ALA A 106 -30.87 0.96 7.07
N ALA A 107 -31.81 1.60 7.77
CA ALA A 107 -31.87 3.06 7.93
C ALA A 107 -30.64 3.66 8.68
N SER A 108 -29.71 2.82 9.12
CA SER A 108 -28.56 3.14 9.96
C SER A 108 -27.26 2.73 9.25
N PRO A 109 -26.59 3.67 8.54
CA PRO A 109 -25.46 3.34 7.67
C PRO A 109 -24.09 3.25 8.38
N TYR A 110 -24.01 3.57 9.67
CA TYR A 110 -22.73 3.62 10.40
C TYR A 110 -22.73 2.65 11.57
N ILE A 111 -21.56 2.14 11.94
CA ILE A 111 -21.37 1.52 13.25
C ILE A 111 -21.70 2.56 14.32
N THR A 112 -22.40 2.15 15.37
CA THR A 112 -22.75 3.04 16.48
C THR A 112 -21.48 3.50 17.20
N GLU A 113 -21.28 4.82 17.26
CA GLU A 113 -20.22 5.42 18.08
C GLU A 113 -20.55 5.33 19.58
N ASN A 114 -19.52 5.36 20.43
CA ASN A 114 -19.69 5.48 21.87
C ASN A 114 -18.54 6.30 22.47
N PRO A 115 -18.57 7.63 22.32
CA PRO A 115 -17.47 8.50 22.78
C PRO A 115 -17.19 8.40 24.28
N SER A 116 -18.20 8.14 25.12
CA SER A 116 -18.01 7.97 26.58
C SER A 116 -17.22 6.70 26.92
N GLN A 117 -17.20 5.72 26.02
CA GLN A 117 -16.34 4.54 26.11
C GLN A 117 -15.09 4.63 25.25
N GLY A 118 -14.86 5.73 24.53
CA GLY A 118 -13.69 5.89 23.64
C GLY A 118 -13.81 5.20 22.28
N VAL A 119 -15.04 4.98 21.79
CA VAL A 119 -15.32 4.45 20.44
C VAL A 119 -15.76 5.59 19.54
N TYR A 120 -15.03 5.83 18.46
CA TYR A 120 -15.33 6.86 17.47
C TYR A 120 -15.45 6.26 16.08
N VAL A 121 -16.39 6.75 15.28
CA VAL A 121 -16.72 6.21 13.97
C VAL A 121 -16.75 7.33 12.93
N TYR A 122 -16.07 7.12 11.81
CA TYR A 122 -15.87 8.10 10.74
C TYR A 122 -16.08 7.48 9.36
N LEU A 123 -16.38 8.31 8.36
CA LEU A 123 -16.17 7.94 6.97
C LEU A 123 -14.77 8.38 6.52
N LEU A 124 -14.12 7.60 5.67
CA LEU A 124 -12.86 8.00 5.04
C LEU A 124 -13.01 9.32 4.27
N ASP A 125 -14.15 9.52 3.61
CA ASP A 125 -14.49 10.73 2.86
C ASP A 125 -14.75 11.98 3.73
N ASP A 126 -14.72 11.87 5.06
CA ASP A 126 -14.79 13.05 5.94
C ASP A 126 -13.50 13.90 5.85
N TYR A 127 -12.39 13.32 5.37
CA TYR A 127 -11.18 14.08 5.06
C TYR A 127 -11.32 14.78 3.70
N LYS A 128 -11.45 16.11 3.72
CA LYS A 128 -11.76 16.94 2.54
C LYS A 128 -10.87 18.18 2.44
N THR A 129 -9.56 18.00 2.26
CA THR A 129 -8.68 19.16 2.02
C THR A 129 -8.81 19.66 0.58
N VAL A 130 -8.59 20.97 0.40
CA VAL A 130 -8.68 21.64 -0.92
C VAL A 130 -7.70 21.07 -1.94
N ASP A 131 -6.60 20.50 -1.46
CA ASP A 131 -5.53 19.92 -2.28
C ASP A 131 -5.77 18.43 -2.61
N LEU A 132 -6.93 17.87 -2.26
CA LEU A 132 -7.23 16.49 -2.60
C LEU A 132 -7.43 16.31 -4.12
N PRO A 133 -6.85 15.26 -4.72
CA PRO A 133 -7.07 14.95 -6.11
C PRO A 133 -8.56 14.61 -6.36
N SER A 134 -9.03 14.89 -7.58
CA SER A 134 -10.37 14.49 -8.04
C SER A 134 -10.58 12.99 -7.79
N GLY A 135 -11.68 12.65 -7.12
CA GLY A 135 -11.97 11.27 -6.67
C GLY A 135 -11.60 10.97 -5.20
N GLY A 136 -11.15 11.96 -4.43
CA GLY A 136 -10.96 11.86 -2.98
C GLY A 136 -9.60 11.31 -2.54
N PHE A 137 -9.36 11.28 -1.22
CA PHE A 137 -8.12 10.77 -0.65
C PHE A 137 -8.12 9.24 -0.62
N ARG A 138 -7.16 8.63 -1.31
CA ARG A 138 -6.97 7.17 -1.33
C ARG A 138 -5.58 6.77 -0.85
N PHE A 139 -5.09 7.47 0.18
CA PHE A 139 -3.79 7.20 0.82
C PHE A 139 -2.60 7.30 -0.15
N ASN A 140 -2.74 8.10 -1.20
CA ASN A 140 -1.72 8.32 -2.22
C ASN A 140 -1.81 9.71 -2.82
N GLN A 141 -0.69 10.18 -3.34
CA GLN A 141 -0.59 11.46 -4.03
C GLN A 141 0.44 11.35 -5.15
N THR A 142 0.38 12.25 -6.12
CA THR A 142 1.45 12.40 -7.10
C THR A 142 2.73 12.80 -6.38
N ARG A 143 3.83 12.07 -6.61
CA ARG A 143 5.12 12.31 -5.95
C ARG A 143 6.22 12.58 -6.97
N ASP A 144 7.23 13.33 -6.53
CA ASP A 144 8.47 13.46 -7.27
C ASP A 144 9.40 12.28 -6.95
N THR A 145 9.63 11.43 -7.93
CA THR A 145 10.57 10.31 -7.81
C THR A 145 12.01 10.72 -8.10
N GLY A 146 12.23 11.93 -8.61
CA GLY A 146 13.47 12.39 -9.23
C GLY A 146 13.46 12.15 -10.74
N LEU A 147 12.88 11.02 -11.17
CA LEU A 147 12.68 10.64 -12.57
C LEU A 147 11.37 11.20 -13.15
N PHE A 148 10.31 11.22 -12.33
CA PHE A 148 8.98 11.73 -12.67
C PHE A 148 8.52 12.70 -11.59
N SER A 149 7.99 13.87 -11.96
CA SER A 149 7.56 14.88 -10.99
C SER A 149 6.05 15.06 -10.86
N ASN A 150 5.24 14.61 -11.83
CA ASN A 150 3.83 15.02 -11.94
C ASN A 150 2.87 13.95 -12.52
N SER A 151 3.09 12.67 -12.24
CA SER A 151 2.32 11.61 -12.90
C SER A 151 2.15 10.33 -12.11
N VAL A 152 3.20 9.88 -11.42
CA VAL A 152 3.19 8.62 -10.70
C VAL A 152 2.69 8.88 -9.28
N ARG A 153 1.71 8.10 -8.85
CA ARG A 153 1.16 8.19 -7.49
C ARG A 153 1.85 7.18 -6.59
N TYR A 154 2.44 7.69 -5.53
CA TYR A 154 3.01 6.93 -4.43
C TYR A 154 2.23 7.25 -3.16
N GLN A 155 2.56 6.60 -2.05
CA GLN A 155 1.98 6.89 -0.75
C GLN A 155 2.06 8.38 -0.39
N ALA A 156 1.01 8.88 0.28
CA ALA A 156 0.91 10.28 0.63
C ALA A 156 2.03 10.69 1.61
N ASN A 157 2.48 11.95 1.51
CA ASN A 157 3.63 12.46 2.24
C ASN A 157 3.35 12.66 3.74
N GLY A 158 4.40 13.06 4.46
CA GLY A 158 4.37 13.25 5.91
C GLY A 158 3.34 14.29 6.38
N GLN A 159 3.19 15.39 5.62
CA GLN A 159 2.22 16.42 5.94
C GLN A 159 0.79 15.91 5.81
N PHE A 160 0.49 15.15 4.75
CA PHE A 160 -0.83 14.56 4.55
C PHE A 160 -1.18 13.55 5.65
N VAL A 161 -0.23 12.71 6.10
CA VAL A 161 -0.53 11.75 7.17
C VAL A 161 -0.79 12.44 8.51
N ASP A 162 0.01 13.45 8.87
CA ASP A 162 -0.21 14.19 10.12
C ASP A 162 -1.54 14.97 10.10
N ASP A 163 -1.90 15.57 8.96
CA ASP A 163 -3.16 16.29 8.80
C ASP A 163 -4.38 15.35 8.82
N TRP A 164 -4.27 14.18 8.18
CA TRP A 164 -5.30 13.14 8.23
C TRP A 164 -5.48 12.58 9.65
N LEU A 165 -4.39 12.27 10.35
CA LEU A 165 -4.42 11.81 11.74
C LEU A 165 -5.02 12.87 12.66
N LYS A 166 -4.69 14.15 12.46
CA LYS A 166 -5.28 15.26 13.20
C LYS A 166 -6.77 15.38 12.93
N THR A 167 -7.19 15.29 11.67
CA THR A 167 -8.61 15.33 11.27
C THR A 167 -9.43 14.28 12.00
N PHE A 168 -8.94 13.05 12.01
CA PHE A 168 -9.62 11.95 12.71
C PHE A 168 -9.22 11.81 14.18
N GLY A 169 -8.50 12.77 14.76
CA GLY A 169 -8.12 12.77 16.17
C GLY A 169 -7.42 11.47 16.61
N ILE A 170 -6.53 10.93 15.77
CA ILE A 170 -5.85 9.64 15.94
C ILE A 170 -4.44 9.85 16.51
N ASN A 171 -4.11 9.07 17.54
CA ASN A 171 -2.77 8.91 18.07
C ASN A 171 -2.30 7.45 17.90
N LEU A 172 -1.47 7.18 16.89
CA LEU A 172 -1.03 5.83 16.54
C LEU A 172 -0.10 5.17 17.57
N SER A 173 0.36 5.91 18.59
CA SER A 173 1.09 5.31 19.73
C SER A 173 0.16 4.75 20.81
N LYS A 174 -1.15 5.06 20.73
CA LYS A 174 -2.12 4.72 21.79
C LYS A 174 -3.37 4.05 21.28
N ASP A 175 -3.90 4.48 20.14
CA ASP A 175 -5.21 4.10 19.62
C ASP A 175 -5.14 2.81 18.79
N LEU A 176 -6.27 2.12 18.71
CA LEU A 176 -6.51 1.08 17.70
C LEU A 176 -7.35 1.67 16.57
N VAL A 177 -6.81 1.65 15.36
CA VAL A 177 -7.51 2.10 14.15
C VAL A 177 -8.02 0.90 13.37
N VAL A 178 -9.34 0.82 13.17
CA VAL A 178 -9.98 -0.26 12.41
C VAL A 178 -10.56 0.31 11.13
N PHE A 179 -10.06 -0.18 9.99
CA PHE A 179 -10.64 0.10 8.68
C PHE A 179 -11.71 -0.93 8.35
N THR A 180 -12.85 -0.46 7.85
CA THR A 180 -14.00 -1.32 7.54
C THR A 180 -14.55 -0.97 6.18
N VAL A 181 -14.94 -1.99 5.43
CA VAL A 181 -15.69 -1.79 4.19
C VAL A 181 -17.18 -1.78 4.55
N GLY A 182 -17.91 -0.76 4.14
CA GLY A 182 -19.35 -0.68 4.34
C GLY A 182 -20.09 -1.62 3.39
N THR A 183 -20.50 -1.08 2.25
CA THR A 183 -21.14 -1.81 1.14
C THR A 183 -20.11 -2.20 0.09
N GLY A 184 -19.22 -1.26 -0.27
CA GLY A 184 -18.24 -1.40 -1.33
C GLY A 184 -18.35 -0.27 -2.36
N ASN A 185 -17.20 0.19 -2.84
CA ASN A 185 -17.09 1.37 -3.70
C ASN A 185 -17.93 1.24 -4.98
N GLY A 186 -18.87 2.16 -5.17
CA GLY A 186 -19.71 2.26 -6.36
C GLY A 186 -20.94 1.34 -6.39
N ILE A 187 -21.19 0.56 -5.33
CA ILE A 187 -22.37 -0.31 -5.24
C ILE A 187 -23.53 0.48 -4.63
N THR A 188 -24.52 0.85 -5.44
CA THR A 188 -25.68 1.67 -5.02
C THR A 188 -27.05 1.03 -5.30
N ALA A 189 -27.12 -0.02 -6.12
CA ALA A 189 -28.33 -0.80 -6.38
C ALA A 189 -28.00 -2.14 -7.04
N GLY A 190 -28.87 -3.14 -6.87
CA GLY A 190 -28.80 -4.42 -7.58
C GLY A 190 -28.07 -5.55 -6.85
N ALA A 191 -27.84 -6.66 -7.57
CA ALA A 191 -27.09 -7.81 -7.05
C ALA A 191 -25.62 -7.43 -6.80
N TYR A 192 -25.05 -7.93 -5.71
CA TYR A 192 -23.63 -7.74 -5.44
C TYR A 192 -22.80 -8.34 -6.58
N PRO A 193 -21.88 -7.58 -7.19
CA PRO A 193 -21.10 -8.09 -8.31
C PRO A 193 -20.07 -9.15 -7.86
N ALA A 194 -19.43 -9.82 -8.80
CA ALA A 194 -18.32 -10.71 -8.49
C ALA A 194 -17.14 -9.93 -7.87
N LYS A 195 -16.32 -10.62 -7.07
CA LYS A 195 -15.22 -10.04 -6.30
C LYS A 195 -14.23 -9.17 -7.10
N ALA A 196 -13.97 -9.52 -8.37
CA ALA A 196 -13.09 -8.73 -9.24
C ALA A 196 -13.60 -7.30 -9.51
N VAL A 197 -14.91 -7.06 -9.34
CA VAL A 197 -15.56 -5.76 -9.52
C VAL A 197 -16.00 -5.18 -8.18
N GLY A 198 -16.57 -6.00 -7.29
CA GLY A 198 -17.19 -5.54 -6.06
C GLY A 198 -16.29 -5.35 -4.85
N ALA A 199 -15.11 -6.01 -4.83
CA ALA A 199 -14.21 -5.96 -3.68
C ALA A 199 -13.19 -4.81 -3.76
N GLY A 200 -13.41 -3.81 -4.61
CA GLY A 200 -12.49 -2.68 -4.80
C GLY A 200 -12.18 -1.90 -3.50
N ALA A 201 -13.17 -1.79 -2.60
CA ALA A 201 -12.96 -1.15 -1.30
C ALA A 201 -12.02 -1.92 -0.36
N VAL A 202 -11.82 -3.24 -0.57
CA VAL A 202 -10.82 -4.03 0.15
C VAL A 202 -9.40 -3.53 -0.19
N GLN A 203 -9.19 -3.08 -1.43
CA GLN A 203 -7.92 -2.47 -1.87
C GLN A 203 -7.65 -1.16 -1.12
N ASP A 204 -8.68 -0.37 -0.84
CA ASP A 204 -8.54 0.91 -0.12
C ASP A 204 -8.16 0.72 1.34
N VAL A 205 -8.84 -0.18 2.06
CA VAL A 205 -8.54 -0.44 3.47
C VAL A 205 -7.19 -1.12 3.67
N THR A 206 -6.78 -1.99 2.74
CA THR A 206 -5.43 -2.60 2.78
C THR A 206 -4.35 -1.57 2.46
N ARG A 207 -4.61 -0.65 1.52
CA ARG A 207 -3.72 0.49 1.25
C ARG A 207 -3.57 1.41 2.46
N ALA A 208 -4.65 1.65 3.19
CA ALA A 208 -4.62 2.48 4.40
C ALA A 208 -3.64 1.91 5.44
N VAL A 209 -3.69 0.58 5.66
CA VAL A 209 -2.74 -0.10 6.54
C VAL A 209 -1.32 0.02 6.03
N TYR A 210 -1.05 -0.26 4.74
CA TYR A 210 0.28 -0.07 4.16
C TYR A 210 0.82 1.35 4.38
N TRP A 211 0.01 2.37 4.10
CA TRP A 211 0.40 3.77 4.22
C TRP A 211 0.75 4.15 5.67
N LEU A 212 -0.10 3.80 6.64
CA LEU A 212 0.18 4.09 8.04
C LEU A 212 1.41 3.31 8.54
N ARG A 213 1.58 2.06 8.09
CA ARG A 213 2.76 1.25 8.41
C ARG A 213 4.05 1.81 7.82
N TYR A 214 4.02 2.34 6.59
CA TYR A 214 5.14 3.08 5.98
C TYR A 214 5.55 4.26 6.87
N TRP A 215 4.57 4.98 7.40
CA TRP A 215 4.80 6.08 8.34
C TRP A 215 5.15 5.67 9.76
N GLY A 216 5.32 4.37 10.03
CA GLY A 216 5.85 3.86 11.30
C GLY A 216 4.81 3.30 12.25
N ALA A 217 3.53 3.25 11.87
CA ALA A 217 2.51 2.63 12.71
C ALA A 217 2.85 1.16 12.98
N ASP A 218 2.75 0.74 14.24
CA ASP A 218 2.78 -0.67 14.58
C ASP A 218 1.50 -1.33 14.05
N ILE A 219 1.63 -2.50 13.42
CA ILE A 219 0.48 -3.31 12.97
C ILE A 219 -0.44 -3.67 14.14
N LYS A 220 0.07 -3.69 15.38
CA LYS A 220 -0.72 -3.91 16.59
C LYS A 220 -1.72 -2.77 16.88
N ASN A 221 -1.53 -1.59 16.29
CA ASN A 221 -2.42 -0.44 16.39
C ASN A 221 -3.36 -0.31 15.18
N LEU A 222 -3.31 -1.25 14.23
CA LEU A 222 -4.08 -1.21 12.99
C LEU A 222 -4.85 -2.50 12.78
N ALA A 223 -6.08 -2.40 12.28
CA ALA A 223 -6.85 -3.56 11.87
C ALA A 223 -7.70 -3.28 10.63
N ILE A 224 -8.07 -4.35 9.94
CA ILE A 224 -9.07 -4.39 8.87
C ILE A 224 -10.14 -5.39 9.30
N LEU A 225 -11.41 -5.00 9.20
CA LEU A 225 -12.52 -5.94 9.33
C LEU A 225 -12.56 -6.88 8.13
N ASN A 226 -12.55 -8.18 8.39
CA ASN A 226 -12.69 -9.20 7.36
C ASN A 226 -14.14 -9.26 6.86
N GLY A 227 -14.33 -8.85 5.61
CA GLY A 227 -15.63 -8.78 4.95
C GLY A 227 -16.37 -7.45 5.14
N ASN A 228 -17.41 -7.25 4.33
CA ASN A 228 -18.18 -6.01 4.29
C ASN A 228 -19.25 -5.94 5.38
N LEU A 229 -19.43 -4.77 5.98
CA LEU A 229 -20.44 -4.53 7.02
C LEU A 229 -21.84 -4.87 6.55
N ASN A 230 -22.18 -4.60 5.28
CA ASN A 230 -23.49 -4.93 4.73
C ASN A 230 -23.90 -6.39 4.94
N LYS A 231 -22.94 -7.32 4.83
CA LYS A 231 -23.19 -8.76 4.93
C LYS A 231 -22.98 -9.29 6.34
N LYS A 232 -22.13 -8.64 7.13
CA LYS A 232 -21.61 -9.23 8.36
C LYS A 232 -22.09 -8.53 9.63
N ALA A 233 -22.47 -7.25 9.58
CA ALA A 233 -22.73 -6.45 10.78
C ALA A 233 -23.86 -7.04 11.65
N THR A 234 -25.03 -7.26 11.06
CA THR A 234 -26.20 -7.78 11.79
C THR A 234 -25.95 -9.18 12.35
N GLY A 235 -25.43 -10.09 11.54
CA GLY A 235 -25.16 -11.48 11.97
C GLY A 235 -24.08 -11.58 13.05
N ALA A 236 -23.18 -10.60 13.14
CA ALA A 236 -22.14 -10.53 14.16
C ALA A 236 -22.56 -9.74 15.42
N GLY A 237 -23.71 -9.07 15.41
CA GLY A 237 -24.15 -8.21 16.51
C GLY A 237 -23.40 -6.88 16.61
N ILE A 238 -22.96 -6.33 15.48
CA ILE A 238 -22.37 -4.98 15.41
C ILE A 238 -23.53 -3.97 15.41
N PRO A 239 -23.65 -3.09 16.42
CA PRO A 239 -24.70 -2.08 16.46
C PRO A 239 -24.49 -1.04 15.36
N LEU A 240 -25.59 -0.65 14.70
CA LEU A 240 -25.60 0.37 13.65
C LEU A 240 -26.44 1.59 14.08
N SER A 241 -26.07 2.78 13.62
CA SER A 241 -26.72 4.07 13.87
C SER A 241 -26.88 4.91 12.58
N ALA A 242 -27.82 5.87 12.61
CA ALA A 242 -28.01 6.89 11.60
C ALA A 242 -26.92 8.00 11.65
N SER A 243 -26.24 8.16 12.78
CA SER A 243 -25.18 9.15 13.01
C SER A 243 -23.81 8.50 13.15
N ARG A 244 -22.77 9.32 12.99
CA ARG A 244 -21.36 8.98 13.25
C ARG A 244 -20.69 10.14 13.99
N SER A 245 -19.45 9.94 14.42
CA SER A 245 -18.71 10.93 15.20
C SER A 245 -18.44 12.22 14.44
N GLY A 246 -18.51 13.34 15.17
CA GLY A 246 -18.01 14.62 14.70
C GLY A 246 -16.48 14.65 14.62
N ILE A 247 -15.95 15.46 13.69
CA ILE A 247 -14.52 15.75 13.57
C ILE A 247 -14.06 16.58 14.78
N ASN A 248 -12.96 16.17 15.40
CA ASN A 248 -12.34 16.88 16.52
C ASN A 248 -10.82 16.88 16.36
N LEU A 249 -10.28 18.05 15.96
CA LEU A 249 -8.87 18.25 15.65
C LEU A 249 -7.95 18.23 16.88
N GLU A 250 -8.50 18.36 18.08
CA GLU A 250 -7.73 18.42 19.34
C GLU A 250 -7.52 17.04 19.95
N ARG A 251 -8.34 16.04 19.57
CA ARG A 251 -8.30 14.70 20.17
C ARG A 251 -6.99 13.94 19.90
N ASN A 252 -6.26 14.26 18.83
CA ASN A 252 -4.97 13.61 18.57
C ASN A 252 -3.88 13.98 19.60
N ALA A 253 -4.15 14.94 20.50
CA ALA A 253 -3.25 15.40 21.55
C ALA A 253 -1.86 15.84 21.01
N GLY A 254 -1.83 16.45 19.82
CA GLY A 254 -0.58 16.89 19.19
C GLY A 254 0.30 15.75 18.66
N PHE A 255 -0.26 14.55 18.48
CA PHE A 255 0.45 13.43 17.88
C PHE A 255 0.92 13.77 16.44
N SER A 256 2.10 13.26 16.10
CA SER A 256 2.69 13.30 14.76
C SER A 256 3.45 12.01 14.52
N VAL A 257 3.51 11.54 13.27
CA VAL A 257 4.29 10.34 12.87
C VAL A 257 5.78 10.49 13.18
N LYS A 258 6.28 11.72 13.37
CA LYS A 258 7.65 12.02 13.84
C LYS A 258 7.95 11.42 15.22
N GLN A 259 6.92 11.22 16.04
CA GLN A 259 7.03 10.67 17.40
C GLN A 259 7.21 9.14 17.43
N LEU A 260 6.93 8.42 16.33
CA LEU A 260 7.03 6.95 16.30
C LEU A 260 8.49 6.45 16.22
N ARG A 261 9.46 7.31 15.86
CA ARG A 261 10.93 7.05 15.88
C ARG A 261 11.40 5.71 15.23
N VAL A 262 10.68 5.22 14.21
CA VAL A 262 11.04 4.02 13.43
C VAL A 262 10.98 4.27 11.92
N ASP A 263 11.96 3.80 11.16
CA ASP A 263 12.00 3.92 9.70
C ASP A 263 11.51 2.63 9.05
N ASN A 264 10.31 2.70 8.46
CA ASN A 264 9.63 1.62 7.74
C ASN A 264 9.60 1.87 6.23
N THR A 265 10.41 2.82 5.73
CA THR A 265 10.41 3.19 4.31
C THR A 265 10.80 2.04 3.38
N VAL A 266 11.41 0.97 3.92
CA VAL A 266 11.67 -0.30 3.21
C VAL A 266 10.40 -0.91 2.61
N LEU A 267 9.21 -0.60 3.14
CA LEU A 267 7.94 -1.09 2.60
C LEU A 267 7.69 -0.63 1.16
N THR A 268 8.34 0.44 0.70
CA THR A 268 8.17 0.98 -0.64
C THR A 268 9.49 0.96 -1.39
N LEU A 269 9.50 0.28 -2.54
CA LEU A 269 10.61 0.30 -3.47
C LEU A 269 10.36 1.32 -4.57
N GLY A 270 11.42 2.01 -5.01
CA GLY A 270 11.38 2.83 -6.22
C GLY A 270 11.75 2.02 -7.47
N LEU A 271 11.49 2.59 -8.65
CA LEU A 271 11.78 1.93 -9.94
C LEU A 271 13.21 1.38 -10.05
N GLU A 272 14.23 2.10 -9.57
CA GLU A 272 15.63 1.65 -9.64
C GLU A 272 15.88 0.35 -8.84
N ASP A 273 15.19 0.15 -7.72
CA ASP A 273 15.31 -1.09 -6.93
C ASP A 273 14.66 -2.25 -7.69
N ILE A 274 13.48 -2.02 -8.26
CA ILE A 274 12.75 -3.00 -9.07
C ILE A 274 13.52 -3.36 -10.33
N TYR A 275 14.17 -2.38 -10.96
CA TYR A 275 15.02 -2.58 -12.12
C TYR A 275 16.16 -3.55 -11.82
N GLU A 276 16.85 -3.36 -10.69
CA GLU A 276 17.92 -4.28 -10.26
C GLU A 276 17.38 -5.67 -9.88
N ILE A 277 16.22 -5.77 -9.24
CA ILE A 277 15.57 -7.08 -8.97
C ILE A 277 15.26 -7.81 -10.28
N ALA A 278 14.66 -7.13 -11.26
CA ALA A 278 14.31 -7.71 -12.55
C ALA A 278 15.56 -8.15 -13.32
N LYS A 279 16.60 -7.30 -13.35
CA LYS A 279 17.87 -7.55 -14.03
C LYS A 279 18.65 -8.72 -13.45
N THR A 280 18.64 -8.88 -12.13
CA THR A 280 19.33 -9.97 -11.42
C THR A 280 18.50 -11.25 -11.33
N GLY A 281 17.23 -11.22 -11.74
CA GLY A 281 16.34 -12.37 -11.63
C GLY A 281 15.93 -12.67 -10.18
N GLY A 282 15.84 -11.65 -9.32
CA GLY A 282 15.39 -11.78 -7.94
C GLY A 282 16.49 -12.02 -6.92
N THR A 283 17.72 -11.58 -7.18
CA THR A 283 18.84 -11.71 -6.22
C THR A 283 19.59 -10.39 -6.06
N ALA A 284 18.87 -9.27 -6.11
CA ALA A 284 19.46 -7.95 -5.94
C ALA A 284 19.94 -7.76 -4.49
N ASN A 285 21.09 -7.13 -4.32
CA ASN A 285 21.63 -6.80 -3.00
C ASN A 285 21.09 -5.43 -2.55
N LEU A 286 19.84 -5.42 -2.08
CA LEU A 286 19.13 -4.20 -1.67
C LEU A 286 19.01 -4.13 -0.14
N PRO A 287 19.34 -2.98 0.49
CA PRO A 287 19.22 -2.82 1.93
C PRO A 287 17.81 -3.11 2.44
N GLY A 288 17.71 -3.86 3.54
CA GLY A 288 16.45 -4.17 4.19
C GLY A 288 15.61 -5.26 3.52
N LEU A 289 16.04 -5.79 2.37
CA LEU A 289 15.44 -6.98 1.75
C LEU A 289 16.27 -8.22 2.06
N THR A 290 15.66 -9.39 1.91
CA THR A 290 16.39 -10.67 1.99
C THR A 290 17.21 -10.91 0.72
N ALA A 291 18.07 -11.93 0.71
CA ALA A 291 18.94 -12.24 -0.44
C ALA A 291 18.18 -12.71 -1.71
N LYS A 292 16.91 -13.07 -1.57
CA LYS A 292 16.04 -13.48 -2.68
C LYS A 292 14.81 -12.60 -2.70
N GLN A 293 14.40 -12.16 -3.87
CA GLN A 293 13.16 -11.40 -4.07
C GLN A 293 12.31 -12.08 -5.14
N GLN A 294 10.99 -12.01 -4.95
CA GLN A 294 10.03 -12.53 -5.92
C GLN A 294 8.96 -11.48 -6.18
N ILE A 295 8.88 -11.03 -7.43
CA ILE A 295 7.86 -10.09 -7.86
C ILE A 295 6.57 -10.84 -8.15
N ILE A 296 5.44 -10.38 -7.60
CA ILE A 296 4.11 -10.87 -7.93
C ILE A 296 3.28 -9.75 -8.57
N ASP A 297 2.57 -10.09 -9.65
CA ASP A 297 1.67 -9.19 -10.37
C ASP A 297 0.23 -9.47 -9.97
N ALA A 298 -0.37 -8.52 -9.26
CA ALA A 298 -1.71 -8.67 -8.71
C ALA A 298 -2.85 -8.40 -9.70
N ARG A 299 -2.55 -8.02 -10.95
CA ARG A 299 -3.57 -7.81 -11.99
C ARG A 299 -4.29 -9.11 -12.35
N PRO A 300 -5.48 -9.03 -12.98
CA PRO A 300 -6.12 -10.18 -13.61
C PRO A 300 -5.16 -10.92 -14.56
N ALA A 301 -5.24 -12.25 -14.57
CA ALA A 301 -4.34 -13.09 -15.37
C ALA A 301 -4.39 -12.77 -16.87
N THR A 302 -5.55 -12.36 -17.39
CA THR A 302 -5.72 -11.95 -18.78
C THR A 302 -4.92 -10.70 -19.15
N GLN A 303 -4.75 -9.74 -18.22
CA GLN A 303 -3.90 -8.57 -18.42
C GLN A 303 -2.42 -8.94 -18.34
N TYR A 304 -2.04 -9.82 -17.41
CA TYR A 304 -0.67 -10.29 -17.26
C TYR A 304 -0.17 -11.08 -18.47
N ASN A 305 -1.01 -12.00 -18.98
CA ASN A 305 -0.69 -12.87 -20.11
C ASN A 305 -0.85 -12.19 -21.48
N GLY A 306 -1.43 -10.98 -21.52
CA GLY A 306 -1.75 -10.32 -22.79
C GLY A 306 -2.86 -10.99 -23.59
N THR A 307 -3.76 -11.73 -22.92
CA THR A 307 -4.92 -12.37 -23.55
C THR A 307 -6.19 -11.54 -23.41
N ALA A 308 -6.14 -10.42 -22.67
CA ALA A 308 -7.13 -9.36 -22.81
C ALA A 308 -6.84 -8.60 -24.11
N ASP A 309 -7.87 -8.33 -24.90
CA ASP A 309 -7.72 -7.59 -26.16
C ASP A 309 -7.06 -6.22 -25.88
N GLY A 310 -5.90 -6.02 -26.48
CA GLY A 310 -5.17 -4.75 -26.48
C GLY A 310 -5.63 -3.82 -27.57
N LEU A 311 -5.33 -2.53 -27.43
CA LEU A 311 -5.59 -1.55 -28.49
C LEU A 311 -4.46 -1.55 -29.51
N ASN A 312 -4.70 -2.25 -30.62
CA ASN A 312 -3.86 -2.25 -31.83
C ASN A 312 -4.52 -1.51 -33.01
N VAL A 313 -5.56 -0.72 -32.73
CA VAL A 313 -6.26 0.10 -33.73
C VAL A 313 -6.30 1.56 -33.31
N ALA A 314 -6.19 2.46 -34.28
CA ALA A 314 -6.20 3.90 -34.04
C ALA A 314 -7.57 4.39 -33.54
N ARG A 315 -7.58 5.43 -32.69
CA ARG A 315 -8.79 5.95 -32.01
C ARG A 315 -9.94 6.31 -32.97
N ASN A 316 -9.60 6.84 -34.14
CA ASN A 316 -10.58 7.21 -35.17
C ASN A 316 -11.30 6.00 -35.81
N ALA A 317 -10.68 4.82 -35.82
CA ALA A 317 -11.27 3.60 -36.36
C ALA A 317 -12.26 2.91 -35.41
N LEU A 318 -12.19 3.21 -34.11
CA LEU A 318 -13.11 2.68 -33.09
C LEU A 318 -14.43 3.45 -33.00
N LEU A 319 -14.42 4.73 -33.38
CA LEU A 319 -15.62 5.57 -33.45
C LEU A 319 -16.61 5.09 -34.52
N THR A 320 -16.13 4.38 -35.55
CA THR A 320 -16.94 3.90 -36.68
C THR A 320 -17.47 2.49 -36.49
N ASN A 321 -16.97 1.72 -35.51
CA ASN A 321 -17.41 0.32 -35.30
C ASN A 321 -17.37 -0.09 -33.81
N PRO A 322 -18.41 0.27 -33.02
CA PRO A 322 -18.46 0.04 -31.58
C PRO A 322 -18.71 -1.43 -31.15
N GLY A 323 -18.67 -2.41 -32.06
CA GLY A 323 -18.93 -3.82 -31.75
C GLY A 323 -17.73 -4.64 -31.26
N ASN A 324 -16.49 -4.15 -31.42
CA ASN A 324 -15.25 -4.86 -31.08
C ASN A 324 -14.73 -4.57 -29.65
N GLN A 325 -15.63 -4.22 -28.73
CA GLN A 325 -15.28 -3.53 -27.49
C GLN A 325 -15.00 -4.46 -26.31
N ALA A 326 -13.90 -5.21 -26.34
CA ALA A 326 -13.25 -5.67 -25.10
C ALA A 326 -11.99 -4.83 -24.91
N TYR A 327 -11.91 -4.10 -23.80
CA TYR A 327 -10.75 -3.27 -23.54
C TYR A 327 -10.39 -3.31 -22.07
N ILE A 328 -9.18 -3.75 -21.75
CA ILE A 328 -8.21 -3.08 -20.87
C ILE A 328 -6.95 -3.92 -20.98
N THR A 329 -5.93 -3.32 -21.59
CA THR A 329 -4.57 -3.49 -21.12
C THR A 329 -4.15 -2.26 -20.32
N THR A 330 -2.98 -2.28 -19.69
CA THR A 330 -2.56 -1.39 -18.58
C THR A 330 -2.94 0.08 -18.80
N SER A 331 -4.07 0.52 -18.24
CA SER A 331 -4.58 1.88 -18.42
C SER A 331 -3.81 2.90 -17.56
N PHE A 332 -3.54 4.08 -18.12
CA PHE A 332 -2.73 5.10 -17.44
C PHE A 332 -3.53 5.84 -16.34
N GLN A 333 -4.83 6.05 -16.55
CA GLN A 333 -5.71 6.86 -15.69
C GLN A 333 -7.02 6.16 -15.28
N SER A 334 -7.20 4.90 -15.64
CA SER A 334 -8.43 4.15 -15.37
C SER A 334 -8.19 3.01 -14.37
N SER A 335 -9.25 2.55 -13.71
CA SER A 335 -9.21 1.38 -12.83
C SER A 335 -10.32 0.38 -13.11
N GLY A 336 -10.13 -0.88 -12.70
CA GLY A 336 -11.10 -1.96 -12.89
C GLY A 336 -10.68 -3.04 -13.89
N ALA A 337 -11.55 -4.04 -14.01
CA ALA A 337 -11.48 -5.12 -14.99
C ALA A 337 -11.79 -4.62 -16.41
N PRO A 338 -11.37 -5.34 -17.47
CA PRO A 338 -11.68 -4.98 -18.86
C PRO A 338 -13.17 -4.70 -19.09
N SER A 339 -13.49 -3.61 -19.80
CA SER A 339 -14.86 -3.18 -20.12
C SER A 339 -14.98 -2.55 -21.51
N ALA A 340 -16.18 -2.63 -22.09
CA ALA A 340 -16.47 -2.12 -23.43
C ALA A 340 -16.36 -0.58 -23.56
N SER A 341 -16.42 0.15 -22.44
CA SER A 341 -16.39 1.62 -22.43
C SER A 341 -14.99 2.24 -22.61
N ALA A 342 -13.94 1.45 -22.90
CA ALA A 342 -12.57 1.99 -22.93
C ALA A 342 -12.13 2.67 -24.23
N GLY A 343 -13.01 2.87 -25.22
CA GLY A 343 -12.67 3.62 -26.43
C GLY A 343 -12.14 5.04 -26.18
N ASN A 344 -12.46 5.63 -25.01
CA ASN A 344 -11.95 6.93 -24.56
C ASN A 344 -10.82 6.85 -23.53
N GLN A 345 -10.39 5.65 -23.13
CA GLN A 345 -9.33 5.50 -22.13
C GLN A 345 -7.95 5.78 -22.73
N THR A 346 -7.02 6.10 -21.84
CA THR A 346 -5.61 6.30 -22.13
C THR A 346 -4.79 5.17 -21.51
N PHE A 347 -3.75 4.76 -22.21
CA PHE A 347 -2.98 3.55 -21.94
C PHE A 347 -1.51 3.88 -21.78
N VAL A 348 -0.78 2.96 -21.18
CA VAL A 348 0.68 3.07 -21.10
C VAL A 348 1.33 2.86 -22.47
N PRO A 349 2.60 3.30 -22.66
CA PRO A 349 3.31 3.12 -23.93
C PRO A 349 3.48 1.67 -24.41
N PHE A 350 3.69 0.71 -23.50
CA PHE A 350 3.83 -0.71 -23.85
C PHE A 350 3.19 -1.64 -22.84
N GLU A 351 2.75 -2.79 -23.31
CA GLU A 351 2.18 -3.85 -22.50
C GLU A 351 3.20 -4.93 -22.18
N GLY A 352 3.09 -5.47 -20.97
CA GLY A 352 3.96 -6.51 -20.48
C GLY A 352 3.87 -6.70 -18.99
N ASN A 353 4.92 -7.34 -18.49
CA ASN A 353 5.16 -7.50 -17.07
C ASN A 353 6.66 -7.40 -16.79
N ILE A 354 6.99 -7.14 -15.53
CA ILE A 354 8.39 -7.15 -15.08
C ILE A 354 8.91 -8.58 -15.20
N LYS A 355 10.10 -8.74 -15.77
CA LYS A 355 10.70 -10.05 -16.01
C LYS A 355 10.78 -10.86 -14.71
N SER A 356 10.54 -12.16 -14.83
CA SER A 356 10.51 -13.11 -13.72
C SER A 356 9.40 -12.91 -12.69
N SER A 357 8.51 -11.92 -12.88
CA SER A 357 7.32 -11.78 -12.04
C SER A 357 6.37 -12.96 -12.21
N LYS A 358 5.54 -13.25 -11.20
CA LYS A 358 4.51 -14.30 -11.22
C LYS A 358 3.12 -13.68 -11.20
N THR A 359 2.20 -14.22 -11.99
CA THR A 359 0.79 -13.81 -11.93
C THR A 359 0.14 -14.25 -10.63
N PHE A 360 -0.48 -13.32 -9.91
CA PHE A 360 -1.22 -13.59 -8.69
C PHE A 360 -2.40 -12.62 -8.55
N PRO A 361 -3.49 -12.80 -9.33
CA PRO A 361 -4.68 -11.97 -9.27
C PRO A 361 -5.19 -11.80 -7.83
N TRP A 362 -5.28 -10.55 -7.37
CA TRP A 362 -5.64 -10.21 -5.99
C TRP A 362 -6.96 -10.83 -5.53
N ALA A 363 -7.93 -10.91 -6.44
CA ALA A 363 -9.26 -11.42 -6.16
C ALA A 363 -9.28 -12.92 -5.80
N ASP A 364 -8.22 -13.67 -6.15
CA ASP A 364 -8.09 -15.08 -5.77
C ASP A 364 -7.93 -15.27 -4.26
N LEU A 365 -7.54 -14.22 -3.53
CA LEU A 365 -7.39 -14.22 -2.07
C LEU A 365 -8.70 -14.01 -1.31
N LEU A 366 -9.79 -13.70 -2.02
CA LEU A 366 -11.08 -13.34 -1.44
C LEU A 366 -12.15 -14.37 -1.77
N LYS A 367 -13.07 -14.59 -0.83
CA LYS A 367 -14.35 -15.24 -1.05
C LYS A 367 -15.27 -14.36 -1.91
N ASP A 368 -16.38 -14.94 -2.35
CA ASP A 368 -17.35 -14.24 -3.17
C ASP A 368 -18.29 -13.33 -2.35
N ASN A 369 -19.21 -12.68 -3.05
CA ASN A 369 -20.11 -11.68 -2.50
C ASN A 369 -21.01 -12.16 -1.36
N ALA A 370 -21.37 -13.44 -1.31
CA ALA A 370 -22.22 -14.03 -0.27
C ALA A 370 -21.55 -13.93 1.10
N ASP A 371 -20.21 -14.01 1.12
CA ASP A 371 -19.39 -13.87 2.31
C ASP A 371 -18.96 -12.42 2.57
N GLY A 372 -19.39 -11.46 1.73
CA GLY A 372 -18.97 -10.07 1.83
C GLY A 372 -17.51 -9.84 1.46
N TYR A 373 -16.94 -10.65 0.56
CA TYR A 373 -15.55 -10.54 0.09
C TYR A 373 -14.48 -10.71 1.20
N GLU A 374 -14.74 -11.57 2.17
CA GLU A 374 -13.74 -11.97 3.16
C GLU A 374 -12.47 -12.52 2.51
N PHE A 375 -11.32 -12.31 3.13
CA PHE A 375 -10.14 -13.13 2.85
C PHE A 375 -10.45 -14.61 3.08
N LEU A 376 -9.87 -15.46 2.23
CA LEU A 376 -9.84 -16.90 2.45
C LEU A 376 -9.19 -17.23 3.81
N ASP A 377 -9.45 -18.44 4.31
CA ASP A 377 -8.75 -18.91 5.50
C ASP A 377 -7.23 -18.94 5.29
N LYS A 378 -6.48 -18.90 6.41
CA LYS A 378 -5.02 -18.76 6.36
C LYS A 378 -4.36 -19.92 5.59
N ALA A 379 -4.90 -21.13 5.69
CA ALA A 379 -4.34 -22.31 5.04
C ALA A 379 -4.52 -22.25 3.50
N ALA A 380 -5.67 -21.81 3.03
CA ALA A 380 -5.96 -21.59 1.61
C ALA A 380 -5.09 -20.46 1.04
N ILE A 381 -4.94 -19.34 1.76
CA ILE A 381 -4.03 -18.26 1.37
C ILE A 381 -2.59 -18.77 1.28
N LYS A 382 -2.13 -19.52 2.29
CA LYS A 382 -0.79 -20.12 2.29
C LYS A 382 -0.59 -21.04 1.10
N THR A 383 -1.59 -21.84 0.75
CA THR A 383 -1.54 -22.73 -0.43
C THR A 383 -1.36 -21.93 -1.72
N LEU A 384 -2.09 -20.82 -1.89
CA LEU A 384 -1.94 -19.95 -3.06
C LEU A 384 -0.53 -19.35 -3.16
N PHE A 385 0.05 -18.88 -2.05
CA PHE A 385 1.41 -18.34 -2.04
C PHE A 385 2.47 -19.41 -2.28
N ASP A 386 2.41 -20.53 -1.57
CA ASP A 386 3.51 -21.50 -1.55
C ASP A 386 3.51 -22.43 -2.76
N THR A 387 2.35 -22.68 -3.36
CA THR A 387 2.22 -23.75 -4.36
C THR A 387 1.64 -23.30 -5.69
N THR A 388 0.64 -22.41 -5.68
CA THR A 388 -0.22 -22.22 -6.86
C THR A 388 0.14 -20.97 -7.67
N ARG A 389 0.43 -19.84 -7.02
CA ARG A 389 0.56 -18.53 -7.67
C ARG A 389 1.97 -17.98 -7.58
N ALA A 390 2.44 -17.71 -6.36
CA ALA A 390 3.79 -17.18 -6.17
C ALA A 390 4.84 -18.31 -6.24
N VAL A 391 4.56 -19.48 -5.67
CA VAL A 391 5.55 -20.54 -5.44
C VAL A 391 6.66 -20.01 -4.52
N TYR A 392 6.23 -19.48 -3.38
CA TYR A 392 7.09 -18.84 -2.40
C TYR A 392 8.14 -19.81 -1.84
N SER A 393 9.37 -19.30 -1.71
CA SER A 393 10.46 -20.00 -1.01
C SER A 393 10.73 -19.32 0.32
N PRO A 394 10.82 -20.05 1.45
CA PRO A 394 11.06 -19.47 2.77
C PRO A 394 12.25 -18.50 2.79
N GLY A 395 12.05 -17.34 3.42
CA GLY A 395 13.06 -16.30 3.53
C GLY A 395 13.24 -15.45 2.27
N THR A 396 12.36 -15.59 1.27
CA THR A 396 12.28 -14.68 0.12
C THR A 396 11.51 -13.42 0.49
N THR A 397 11.88 -12.27 -0.05
CA THR A 397 11.05 -11.07 0.04
C THR A 397 10.07 -11.02 -1.12
N ILE A 398 8.77 -11.00 -0.81
CA ILE A 398 7.73 -10.75 -1.80
C ILE A 398 7.74 -9.26 -2.18
N VAL A 399 7.71 -8.98 -3.47
CA VAL A 399 7.55 -7.63 -4.02
C VAL A 399 6.20 -7.59 -4.72
N SER A 400 5.21 -6.96 -4.08
CA SER A 400 3.85 -6.87 -4.61
C SER A 400 3.71 -5.66 -5.53
N GLN A 401 3.15 -5.87 -6.73
CA GLN A 401 2.91 -4.80 -7.71
C GLN A 401 1.66 -5.09 -8.55
N CYS A 402 1.07 -4.06 -9.15
CA CYS A 402 0.02 -4.23 -10.15
C CYS A 402 0.06 -3.11 -11.22
N ARG A 403 -1.10 -2.55 -11.60
CA ARG A 403 -1.16 -1.35 -12.44
C ARG A 403 -0.74 -0.08 -11.70
N THR A 404 -1.40 0.21 -10.58
CA THR A 404 -1.24 1.45 -9.77
C THR A 404 -1.14 1.15 -8.27
N ASN A 405 -0.69 -0.06 -7.92
CA ASN A 405 -0.52 -0.56 -6.56
C ASN A 405 -1.76 -0.45 -5.63
N PHE A 406 -2.96 -0.64 -6.16
CA PHE A 406 -4.18 -0.83 -5.34
C PHE A 406 -4.50 -2.32 -5.15
N GLU A 407 -4.57 -3.07 -6.23
CA GLU A 407 -4.80 -4.53 -6.21
C GLU A 407 -3.70 -5.25 -5.42
N ALA A 408 -2.45 -4.83 -5.64
CA ALA A 408 -1.28 -5.34 -4.96
C ALA A 408 -1.29 -5.15 -3.43
N GLN A 409 -2.13 -4.25 -2.90
CA GLN A 409 -2.30 -4.05 -1.45
C GLN A 409 -2.98 -5.24 -0.81
N VAL A 410 -3.86 -5.93 -1.52
CA VAL A 410 -4.53 -7.14 -1.03
C VAL A 410 -3.53 -8.29 -0.95
N ASN A 411 -2.74 -8.53 -1.99
CA ASN A 411 -1.67 -9.53 -1.99
C ASN A 411 -0.60 -9.23 -0.93
N GLY A 412 -0.17 -7.98 -0.85
CA GLY A 412 0.85 -7.56 0.09
C GLY A 412 0.37 -7.63 1.53
N PHE A 413 -0.90 -7.28 1.80
CA PHE A 413 -1.47 -7.44 3.13
C PHE A 413 -1.56 -8.92 3.53
N ALA A 414 -1.99 -9.79 2.62
CA ALA A 414 -2.06 -11.22 2.89
C ALA A 414 -0.67 -11.83 3.18
N SER A 415 0.32 -11.54 2.35
CA SER A 415 1.68 -12.03 2.58
C SER A 415 2.30 -11.44 3.85
N LEU A 416 2.23 -10.12 4.04
CA LEU A 416 2.90 -9.44 5.15
C LEU A 416 2.24 -9.65 6.52
N ASN A 417 0.90 -9.60 6.57
CA ASN A 417 0.14 -9.50 7.82
C ASN A 417 -0.72 -10.74 8.13
N ILE A 418 -0.98 -11.62 7.15
CA ILE A 418 -1.67 -12.89 7.37
C ILE A 418 -0.64 -14.03 7.49
N LEU A 419 0.27 -14.13 6.52
CA LEU A 419 1.26 -15.22 6.46
C LEU A 419 2.59 -14.91 7.17
N GLY A 420 2.88 -13.65 7.47
CA GLY A 420 4.16 -13.27 8.07
C GLY A 420 5.36 -13.37 7.12
N TYR A 421 5.16 -13.23 5.82
CA TYR A 421 6.24 -13.27 4.82
C TYR A 421 6.85 -11.88 4.64
N PRO A 422 8.19 -11.74 4.59
CA PRO A 422 8.83 -10.46 4.30
C PRO A 422 8.29 -9.91 2.98
N THR A 423 7.69 -8.72 3.02
CA THR A 423 6.93 -8.17 1.89
C THR A 423 7.14 -6.68 1.77
N VAL A 424 7.33 -6.21 0.54
CA VAL A 424 7.44 -4.80 0.15
C VAL A 424 6.62 -4.54 -1.10
N TYR A 425 6.43 -3.27 -1.44
CA TYR A 425 5.56 -2.83 -2.53
C TYR A 425 6.33 -2.03 -3.57
N TYR A 426 5.99 -2.24 -4.84
CA TYR A 426 6.32 -1.30 -5.89
C TYR A 426 5.12 -0.37 -6.16
N ASP A 427 5.09 0.78 -5.48
CA ASP A 427 3.92 1.66 -5.49
C ASP A 427 3.72 2.39 -6.83
N GLY A 428 4.83 2.72 -7.52
CA GLY A 428 4.79 3.22 -8.89
C GLY A 428 4.21 2.22 -9.89
N SER A 429 4.42 0.92 -9.64
CA SER A 429 3.79 -0.19 -10.37
C SER A 429 3.96 -0.07 -11.90
N LEU A 430 3.15 -0.80 -12.67
CA LEU A 430 3.35 -0.85 -14.12
C LEU A 430 3.15 0.48 -14.83
N VAL A 431 2.34 1.42 -14.33
CA VAL A 431 2.21 2.74 -14.98
C VAL A 431 3.52 3.53 -14.99
N GLU A 432 4.38 3.34 -13.98
CA GLU A 432 5.71 3.92 -13.96
C GLU A 432 6.68 3.08 -14.79
N TRP A 433 6.67 1.76 -14.58
CA TRP A 433 7.55 0.84 -15.30
C TRP A 433 7.42 0.97 -16.81
N THR A 434 6.20 1.01 -17.33
CA THR A 434 5.91 0.97 -18.77
C THR A 434 6.10 2.32 -19.47
N ALA A 435 6.43 3.38 -18.73
CA ALA A 435 6.69 4.70 -19.28
C ALA A 435 8.07 4.83 -19.95
N LEU A 436 9.05 4.01 -19.56
CA LEU A 436 10.46 4.17 -19.96
C LEU A 436 10.79 3.42 -21.26
N VAL A 437 10.27 3.98 -22.36
CA VAL A 437 10.33 3.38 -23.70
C VAL A 437 11.34 4.09 -24.62
N ALA A 438 12.08 3.31 -25.39
CA ALA A 438 12.94 3.81 -26.47
C ALA A 438 12.78 3.04 -27.80
N GLY A 439 12.00 1.95 -27.83
CA GLY A 439 11.84 1.06 -28.98
C GLY A 439 10.48 1.14 -29.68
N HIS A 440 9.60 2.08 -29.32
CA HIS A 440 8.31 2.24 -30.00
C HIS A 440 8.54 2.66 -31.46
N GLY A 441 7.74 2.12 -32.39
CA GLY A 441 7.78 2.47 -33.81
C GLY A 441 7.39 3.93 -34.13
N THR A 442 7.02 4.72 -33.12
CA THR A 442 6.64 6.13 -33.26
C THR A 442 7.57 6.93 -32.38
N ASN A 443 8.51 7.65 -33.01
CA ASN A 443 9.60 8.35 -32.31
C ASN A 443 9.13 9.30 -31.21
N SER A 444 7.96 9.93 -31.35
CA SER A 444 7.43 10.85 -30.34
C SER A 444 7.10 10.15 -29.01
N ILE A 445 6.89 8.83 -28.98
CA ILE A 445 6.62 8.04 -27.77
C ILE A 445 7.90 7.66 -27.03
N ASN A 446 9.03 7.58 -27.72
CA ASN A 446 10.31 7.19 -27.13
C ASN A 446 10.83 8.31 -26.22
N GLN A 447 10.55 8.20 -24.92
CA GLN A 447 10.85 9.25 -23.94
C GLN A 447 12.28 9.21 -23.41
N VAL A 448 12.99 8.10 -23.65
CA VAL A 448 14.35 7.92 -23.18
C VAL A 448 15.26 7.47 -24.33
N PRO A 449 16.57 7.81 -24.27
CA PRO A 449 17.56 7.24 -25.18
C PRO A 449 17.66 5.72 -25.10
N ALA A 450 18.14 5.08 -26.17
CA ALA A 450 18.26 3.63 -26.25
C ALA A 450 19.18 3.01 -25.18
N ASP A 451 20.17 3.77 -24.72
CA ASP A 451 21.17 3.45 -23.69
C ASP A 451 20.81 3.99 -22.30
N PHE A 452 19.59 4.51 -22.12
CA PHE A 452 19.17 5.03 -20.82
C PHE A 452 19.18 3.93 -19.75
N LYS A 453 19.85 4.20 -18.63
CA LYS A 453 20.12 3.23 -17.55
C LYS A 453 18.90 2.53 -16.97
N TRP A 454 17.71 3.15 -17.06
CA TRP A 454 16.45 2.61 -16.55
C TRP A 454 15.43 2.32 -17.67
N ARG A 455 15.89 2.15 -18.91
CA ARG A 455 15.01 1.74 -20.02
C ARG A 455 14.38 0.38 -19.71
N THR A 456 13.04 0.29 -19.71
CA THR A 456 12.31 -0.91 -19.27
C THR A 456 11.72 -1.73 -20.40
N ASP A 457 11.57 -1.19 -21.61
CA ASP A 457 11.04 -1.90 -22.78
C ASP A 457 12.06 -2.85 -23.44
N THR A 458 12.90 -3.50 -22.62
CA THR A 458 13.90 -4.48 -23.07
C THR A 458 13.64 -5.85 -22.46
N SER A 459 13.97 -6.91 -23.19
CA SER A 459 13.84 -8.30 -22.73
C SER A 459 14.77 -8.65 -21.54
N ASN A 460 15.69 -7.75 -21.20
CA ASN A 460 16.57 -7.91 -20.03
C ASN A 460 15.82 -7.73 -18.72
N VAL A 461 14.80 -6.87 -18.69
CA VAL A 461 14.06 -6.52 -17.46
C VAL A 461 12.55 -6.65 -17.58
N SER A 462 12.00 -6.80 -18.79
CA SER A 462 10.57 -7.00 -19.02
C SER A 462 10.28 -8.27 -19.84
N THR A 463 9.14 -8.87 -19.58
CA THR A 463 8.43 -9.69 -20.59
C THR A 463 7.59 -8.73 -21.42
N PHE A 464 8.14 -8.29 -22.54
CA PHE A 464 7.45 -7.39 -23.47
C PHE A 464 6.39 -8.17 -24.25
N LEU A 465 5.19 -7.60 -24.36
CA LEU A 465 4.11 -8.16 -25.16
C LEU A 465 3.94 -7.37 -26.46
N TRP A 466 3.60 -6.08 -26.38
CA TRP A 466 3.47 -5.19 -27.54
C TRP A 466 3.53 -3.71 -27.14
N TYR A 467 3.64 -2.83 -28.14
CA TYR A 467 3.47 -1.38 -27.98
C TYR A 467 2.02 -0.99 -28.28
N ASN A 468 1.43 -0.11 -27.45
CA ASN A 468 0.06 0.37 -27.66
C ASN A 468 0.00 1.46 -28.74
N GLU A 469 -1.14 1.58 -29.42
CA GLU A 469 -1.32 2.58 -30.48
C GLU A 469 -1.07 4.03 -30.01
N PRO A 470 -0.28 4.84 -30.75
CA PRO A 470 0.11 6.18 -30.33
C PRO A 470 -1.01 7.14 -29.95
N THR A 471 -2.18 6.99 -30.58
CA THR A 471 -3.35 7.84 -30.34
C THR A 471 -4.06 7.54 -29.01
N HIS A 472 -3.64 6.48 -28.32
CA HIS A 472 -4.20 6.02 -27.05
C HIS A 472 -3.21 6.12 -25.89
N VAL A 473 -1.93 6.40 -26.17
CA VAL A 473 -0.87 6.41 -25.15
C VAL A 473 -0.82 7.75 -24.40
N VAL A 474 -0.80 7.69 -23.07
CA VAL A 474 -0.37 8.78 -22.20
C VAL A 474 0.94 8.38 -21.53
N ARG A 475 1.80 9.37 -21.34
CA ARG A 475 3.14 9.15 -20.82
C ARG A 475 3.60 10.32 -19.95
N PRO A 476 4.26 10.03 -18.82
CA PRO A 476 4.76 11.05 -17.91
C PRO A 476 6.00 11.75 -18.47
N VAL A 477 6.27 13.00 -18.07
CA VAL A 477 7.54 13.67 -18.44
C VAL A 477 8.70 13.00 -17.70
N VAL A 478 9.73 12.56 -18.43
CA VAL A 478 10.92 11.91 -17.86
C VAL A 478 12.04 12.93 -17.65
N ASN A 479 12.63 12.95 -16.46
CA ASN A 479 13.87 13.67 -16.20
C ASN A 479 15.08 12.78 -16.50
N LEU A 480 15.71 12.99 -17.66
CA LEU A 480 16.85 12.18 -18.11
C LEU A 480 18.13 12.37 -17.26
N THR A 481 18.22 13.44 -16.47
CA THR A 481 19.38 13.69 -15.59
C THR A 481 19.19 13.14 -14.18
N ALA A 482 18.04 12.49 -13.91
CA ALA A 482 17.73 11.93 -12.61
C ALA A 482 18.81 10.95 -12.13
N THR A 483 19.33 11.20 -10.93
CA THR A 483 20.34 10.33 -10.30
C THR A 483 19.70 9.24 -9.45
N THR A 484 18.45 9.42 -9.04
CA THR A 484 17.65 8.43 -8.30
C THR A 484 16.19 8.42 -8.74
N THR A 485 15.49 7.31 -8.52
CA THR A 485 14.03 7.19 -8.61
C THR A 485 13.35 7.17 -7.23
N LYS A 486 14.07 7.55 -6.16
CA LYS A 486 13.63 7.42 -4.76
C LYS A 486 13.62 8.76 -4.03
N LYS A 487 13.51 9.88 -4.75
CA LYS A 487 13.49 11.22 -4.15
C LYS A 487 12.38 11.36 -3.11
N PHE A 488 11.16 10.88 -3.40
CA PHE A 488 10.05 10.87 -2.45
C PHE A 488 10.37 10.18 -1.11
N ILE A 489 11.14 9.08 -1.11
CA ILE A 489 11.56 8.40 0.12
C ILE A 489 12.52 9.29 0.92
N GLN A 490 13.45 9.96 0.24
CA GLN A 490 14.39 10.88 0.88
C GLN A 490 13.65 12.06 1.52
N GLU A 491 12.66 12.62 0.83
CA GLU A 491 11.78 13.67 1.36
C GLU A 491 10.97 13.18 2.58
N ASP A 492 10.43 11.97 2.51
CA ASP A 492 9.66 11.39 3.62
C ASP A 492 10.53 11.16 4.86
N LYS A 493 11.78 10.71 4.69
CA LYS A 493 12.75 10.60 5.79
C LYS A 493 13.10 11.96 6.37
N ALA A 494 13.34 12.96 5.52
CA ALA A 494 13.65 14.33 5.95
C ALA A 494 12.48 15.00 6.68
N TYR A 495 11.24 14.66 6.33
CA TYR A 495 10.07 15.10 7.10
C TYR A 495 10.05 14.50 8.50
N LYS A 496 10.42 13.22 8.61
CA LYS A 496 10.24 12.41 9.81
C LYS A 496 11.31 12.61 10.89
N TYR A 497 12.57 12.88 10.52
CA TYR A 497 13.73 12.88 11.42
C TYR A 497 14.52 14.17 11.48
#